data_AF-J9FFS5-F1
#
_entry.id   AF-J9FFS5-F1
#
_cell.length_a   1.000
_cell.length_b   1.000
_cell.length_c   1.000
_cell.angle_alpha   90.00
_cell.angle_beta   90.00
_cell.angle_gamma   90.00
#
_symmetry.space_group_name_H-M   'P 1'
#
loop_
_entity.id
_entity.type
_entity.pdbx_description
1 polymer ?
#
loop_
_entity_poly.entity_id
_entity_poly.type
_entity_poly.pdbx_seq_one_letter_code
_entity_poly.pdbx_strand_id
1 'polypeptide(L)'
;MKLNNQGLANKQEWLDAGYRLPKFDREAMIAKTKANPVWIHFGAGNIFRAFQANVAQELLNKGILDTGIIVAEGFDYEIVEKMNRPHNEYTIL
;
A
#
# COMPACT_ATOMS: atom_id res chain seq x y z
N MET A 1 -9.02 16.07 -1.64
CA MET A 1 -8.30 14.78 -1.44
C MET A 1 -9.17 13.55 -1.74
N LYS A 2 -8.84 12.75 -2.77
CA LYS A 2 -9.35 11.37 -2.97
C LYS A 2 -8.18 10.39 -2.86
N LEU A 3 -8.25 9.38 -2.00
CA LEU A 3 -7.12 8.47 -1.75
C LEU A 3 -6.98 7.45 -2.89
N ASN A 4 -6.42 7.86 -4.02
CA ASN A 4 -6.13 7.00 -5.16
C ASN A 4 -5.04 7.66 -6.04
N ASN A 5 -4.58 6.98 -7.08
CA ASN A 5 -3.51 7.50 -7.95
C ASN A 5 -3.85 8.89 -8.51
N GLN A 6 -5.10 9.13 -8.90
CA GLN A 6 -5.55 10.43 -9.43
C GLN A 6 -5.48 11.53 -8.37
N GLY A 7 -5.99 11.28 -7.17
CA GLY A 7 -5.97 12.26 -6.10
C GLY A 7 -4.58 12.49 -5.49
N LEU A 8 -3.66 11.53 -5.61
CA LEU A 8 -2.25 11.71 -5.24
C LEU A 8 -1.40 12.39 -6.34
N ALA A 9 -1.96 12.68 -7.52
CA ALA A 9 -1.24 13.42 -8.56
C ALA A 9 -0.80 14.80 -8.07
N ASN A 10 -1.62 15.47 -7.26
CA ASN A 10 -1.24 16.67 -6.53
C ASN A 10 -0.66 16.32 -5.15
N LYS A 11 0.59 15.88 -5.12
CA LYS A 11 1.26 15.47 -3.87
C LYS A 11 1.30 16.58 -2.81
N GLN A 12 1.37 17.85 -3.23
CA GLN A 12 1.51 18.97 -2.31
C GLN A 12 0.29 19.13 -1.40
N GLU A 13 -0.93 18.93 -1.93
CA GLU A 13 -2.18 18.98 -1.14
C GLU A 13 -2.13 18.02 0.07
N TRP A 14 -1.54 16.84 -0.10
CA TRP A 14 -1.41 15.85 0.96
C TRP A 14 -0.30 16.18 1.96
N LEU A 15 0.83 16.70 1.46
CA LEU A 15 1.96 17.11 2.30
C LEU A 15 1.57 18.31 3.19
N ASP A 16 0.86 19.29 2.63
CA ASP A 16 0.34 20.46 3.36
C ASP A 16 -0.68 20.06 4.43
N ALA A 17 -1.45 18.99 4.17
CA ALA A 17 -2.36 18.40 5.14
C ALA A 17 -1.65 17.50 6.19
N GLY A 18 -0.32 17.38 6.15
CA GLY A 18 0.48 16.64 7.13
C GLY A 18 0.63 15.14 6.88
N TYR A 19 0.16 14.64 5.72
CA TYR A 19 0.32 13.23 5.38
C TYR A 19 1.75 12.92 4.92
N ARG A 20 2.21 11.72 5.25
CA ARG A 20 3.46 11.15 4.72
C ARG A 20 3.13 10.30 3.50
N LEU A 21 3.83 10.56 2.40
CA LEU A 21 3.68 9.83 1.14
C LEU A 21 4.80 8.80 0.95
N PRO A 22 4.59 7.73 0.17
CA PRO A 22 5.66 6.81 -0.20
C PRO A 22 6.85 7.53 -0.84
N LYS A 23 8.06 7.14 -0.43
CA LYS A 23 9.34 7.70 -0.92
C LYS A 23 9.99 6.84 -2.01
N PHE A 24 9.27 5.84 -2.51
CA PHE A 24 9.71 4.92 -3.55
C PHE A 24 8.76 4.94 -4.74
N ASP A 25 9.21 4.43 -5.88
CA ASP A 25 8.37 4.22 -7.07
C ASP A 25 7.44 3.02 -6.85
N ARG A 26 6.16 3.31 -6.65
CA ARG A 26 5.14 2.31 -6.36
C ARG A 26 4.82 1.43 -7.56
N GLU A 27 4.86 1.95 -8.78
CA GLU A 27 4.58 1.17 -9.99
C GLU A 27 5.71 0.17 -10.25
N ALA A 28 6.96 0.62 -10.10
CA ALA A 28 8.13 -0.26 -10.19
C ALA A 28 8.10 -1.37 -9.11
N MET A 29 7.79 -1.01 -7.87
CA MET A 29 7.63 -1.99 -6.77
C MET A 29 6.54 -3.01 -7.08
N ILE A 30 5.36 -2.57 -7.57
CA ILE A 30 4.26 -3.48 -7.93
C ILE A 30 4.69 -4.42 -9.06
N ALA A 31 5.35 -3.92 -10.10
CA ALA A 31 5.85 -4.74 -11.20
C ALA A 31 6.84 -5.80 -10.70
N LYS A 32 7.81 -5.42 -9.86
CA LYS A 32 8.75 -6.36 -9.24
C LYS A 32 8.06 -7.41 -8.38
N THR A 33 7.09 -7.00 -7.56
CA THR A 33 6.31 -7.90 -6.69
C THR A 33 5.53 -8.94 -7.49
N LYS A 34 4.97 -8.54 -8.63
CA LYS A 34 4.25 -9.47 -9.53
C LYS A 34 5.19 -10.43 -10.25
N ALA A 35 6.36 -9.95 -10.67
CA ALA A 35 7.35 -10.77 -11.35
C ALA A 35 8.02 -11.79 -10.41
N ASN A 36 8.32 -11.37 -9.18
CA ASN A 36 9.03 -12.16 -8.17
C ASN A 36 8.37 -11.95 -6.78
N PRO A 37 7.24 -12.60 -6.48
CA PRO A 37 6.57 -12.44 -5.20
C PRO A 37 7.41 -13.01 -4.05
N VAL A 38 7.70 -12.19 -3.04
CA VAL A 38 8.49 -12.60 -1.87
C VAL A 38 7.61 -12.88 -0.65
N TRP A 39 6.59 -12.05 -0.43
CA TRP A 39 5.73 -12.14 0.75
C TRP A 39 4.26 -12.24 0.37
N ILE A 40 3.56 -13.20 0.98
CA ILE A 40 2.11 -13.29 1.01
C ILE A 40 1.62 -13.27 2.45
N HIS A 41 0.54 -12.52 2.71
CA HIS A 41 -0.14 -12.47 4.01
C HIS A 41 -1.61 -12.87 3.83
N PHE A 42 -2.13 -13.70 4.73
CA PHE A 42 -3.53 -14.11 4.75
C PHE A 42 -4.27 -13.33 5.85
N GLY A 43 -5.24 -12.52 5.43
CA GLY A 43 -6.04 -11.65 6.30
C GLY A 43 -5.69 -10.17 6.12
N ALA A 44 -6.52 -9.43 5.41
CA ALA A 44 -6.32 -8.01 5.10
C ALA A 44 -6.81 -7.07 6.21
N GLY A 45 -6.74 -7.51 7.48
CA GLY A 45 -7.31 -6.81 8.62
C GLY A 45 -6.51 -5.61 9.12
N ASN A 46 -7.01 -4.98 10.19
CA ASN A 46 -6.41 -3.79 10.78
C ASN A 46 -4.97 -4.00 11.27
N ILE A 47 -4.66 -5.12 11.92
CA ILE A 47 -3.32 -5.39 12.44
C ILE A 47 -2.32 -5.52 11.30
N PHE A 48 -2.69 -6.22 10.21
CA PHE A 48 -1.86 -6.31 9.01
C PHE A 48 -1.50 -4.92 8.47
N ARG A 49 -2.51 -4.06 8.29
CA ARG A 49 -2.30 -2.69 7.78
C ARG A 49 -1.44 -1.87 8.73
N ALA A 50 -1.79 -1.82 10.01
CA ALA A 50 -1.15 -0.95 11.00
C ALA A 50 0.30 -1.38 11.35
N PHE A 51 0.61 -2.68 11.23
CA PHE A 51 1.90 -3.21 11.65
C PHE A 51 2.73 -3.76 10.47
N GLN A 52 2.38 -4.92 9.91
CA GLN A 52 3.22 -5.56 8.89
C GLN A 52 3.37 -4.70 7.62
N ALA A 53 2.26 -4.16 7.10
CA ALA A 53 2.29 -3.31 5.90
C ALA A 53 3.04 -1.99 6.17
N ASN A 54 2.88 -1.41 7.36
CA ASN A 54 3.62 -0.21 7.77
C ASN A 54 5.13 -0.47 7.88
N VAL A 55 5.56 -1.60 8.44
CA VAL A 55 6.98 -1.98 8.47
C VAL A 55 7.52 -2.17 7.06
N ALA A 56 6.79 -2.85 6.17
CA ALA A 56 7.20 -3.01 4.78
C ALA A 56 7.30 -1.66 4.05
N GLN A 57 6.36 -0.75 4.28
CA GLN A 57 6.39 0.62 3.76
C GLN A 57 7.66 1.36 4.20
N GLU A 58 8.05 1.27 5.46
CA GLU A 58 9.28 1.88 5.98
C GLU A 58 10.56 1.25 5.38
N LEU A 59 10.58 -0.07 5.18
CA LEU A 59 11.71 -0.75 4.54
C LEU A 59 11.84 -0.41 3.06
N LEU A 60 10.72 -0.28 2.34
CA LEU A 60 10.67 0.20 0.96
C LEU A 60 11.14 1.66 0.87
N ASN A 61 10.69 2.52 1.79
CA ASN A 61 11.16 3.91 1.89
C ASN A 61 12.68 4.01 2.12
N LYS A 62 13.28 3.03 2.80
CA LYS A 62 14.73 2.92 3.04
C LYS A 62 15.49 2.22 1.91
N GLY A 63 14.81 1.71 0.88
CA GLY A 63 15.41 0.94 -0.20
C GLY A 63 15.96 -0.45 0.21
N ILE A 64 15.57 -0.95 1.39
CA ILE A 64 15.99 -2.27 1.89
C ILE A 64 15.16 -3.38 1.23
N LEU A 65 13.88 -3.11 1.00
CA LEU A 65 13.01 -3.94 0.17
C LEU A 65 12.81 -3.27 -1.18
N ASP A 66 12.51 -4.07 -2.20
CA ASP A 66 12.08 -3.60 -3.51
C ASP A 66 10.80 -4.30 -4.03
N THR A 67 10.22 -5.17 -3.21
CA THR A 67 8.90 -5.81 -3.40
C THR A 67 7.98 -5.52 -2.22
N GLY A 68 6.68 -5.46 -2.47
CA GLY A 68 5.63 -5.32 -1.45
C GLY A 68 5.14 -6.66 -0.90
N ILE A 69 4.03 -6.59 -0.16
CA ILE A 69 3.34 -7.77 0.40
C ILE A 69 2.05 -7.99 -0.40
N ILE A 70 1.86 -9.20 -0.93
CA ILE A 70 0.57 -9.61 -1.49
C ILE A 70 -0.33 -10.02 -0.33
N VAL A 71 -1.54 -9.48 -0.27
CA VAL A 71 -2.52 -9.89 0.74
C VAL A 71 -3.65 -10.70 0.09
N ALA A 72 -4.00 -11.81 0.72
CA ALA A 72 -5.14 -12.64 0.35
C ALA A 72 -6.17 -12.58 1.48
N GLU A 73 -7.43 -12.41 1.12
CA GLU A 73 -8.56 -12.39 2.05
C GLU A 73 -9.54 -13.49 1.63
N GLY A 74 -9.95 -14.33 2.59
CA GLY A 74 -10.81 -15.48 2.36
C GLY A 74 -12.12 -15.44 3.13
N PHE A 75 -12.30 -14.44 3.99
CA PHE A 75 -13.48 -14.27 4.82
C PHE A 75 -14.26 -13.00 4.43
N ASP A 76 -13.63 -11.83 4.52
CA ASP A 76 -14.29 -10.54 4.24
C ASP A 76 -13.79 -9.92 2.93
N TYR A 77 -14.34 -10.40 1.81
CA TYR A 77 -13.99 -9.93 0.48
C TYR A 77 -14.30 -8.44 0.25
N GLU A 78 -15.18 -7.83 1.05
CA GLU A 78 -15.49 -6.41 0.92
C GLU A 78 -14.28 -5.51 1.22
N ILE A 79 -13.36 -5.97 2.07
CA ILE A 79 -12.09 -5.27 2.31
C ILE A 79 -11.31 -5.14 0.99
N VAL A 80 -11.20 -6.21 0.22
CA VAL A 80 -10.46 -6.18 -1.05
C VAL A 80 -11.22 -5.39 -2.11
N GLU A 81 -12.52 -5.66 -2.26
CA GLU A 81 -13.32 -5.15 -3.38
C GLU A 81 -13.80 -3.73 -3.20
N LYS A 82 -14.22 -3.36 -1.98
CA LYS A 82 -14.82 -2.05 -1.68
C LYS A 82 -13.84 -1.09 -1.01
N MET A 83 -12.84 -1.60 -0.28
CA MET A 83 -11.86 -0.75 0.39
C MET A 83 -10.55 -0.66 -0.38
N ASN A 84 -9.84 -1.75 -0.65
CA ASN A 84 -8.48 -1.62 -1.17
C ASN A 84 -8.45 -1.24 -2.66
N ARG A 85 -9.13 -1.99 -3.53
CA ARG A 85 -9.09 -1.78 -4.99
C ARG A 85 -9.55 -0.39 -5.44
N PRO A 86 -10.66 0.18 -4.90
CA PRO A 86 -11.10 1.53 -5.29
C PRO A 86 -10.11 2.64 -4.93
N HIS A 87 -9.25 2.38 -3.94
CA HIS A 87 -8.21 3.31 -3.48
C HIS A 87 -6.83 2.98 -4.04
N ASN A 88 -6.74 2.14 -5.10
CA ASN A 88 -5.48 1.65 -5.66
C ASN A 88 -4.53 1.06 -4.60
N GLU A 89 -5.09 0.28 -3.67
CA GLU A 89 -4.36 -0.37 -2.56
C GLU A 89 -3.73 0.62 -1.57
N TYR A 90 -4.07 1.91 -1.62
CA TYR A 90 -3.70 2.86 -0.58
C TYR A 90 -4.60 2.72 0.64
N THR A 91 -4.03 3.03 1.81
CA THR A 91 -4.74 3.16 3.08
C THR A 91 -4.09 4.28 3.89
N ILE A 92 -4.85 4.86 4.83
CA ILE A 92 -4.36 5.89 5.78
C ILE A 92 -4.33 5.25 7.17
N LEU A 93 -3.27 5.55 7.91
CA LEU A 93 -3.03 5.12 9.30
C LEU A 93 -2.65 6.33 10.15
#